data_AF-A0A2E9SSX1-F1
#
_entry.id   AF-A0A2E9SSX1-F1
#
_cell.length_a   1.000
_cell.length_b   1.000
_cell.length_c   1.000
_cell.angle_alpha   90.00
_cell.angle_beta   90.00
_cell.angle_gamma   90.00
#
_symmetry.space_group_name_H-M   'P 1'
#
loop_
_entity.id
_entity.type
_entity.pdbx_description
1 polymer ?
#
loop_
_entity_poly.entity_id
_entity_poly.type
_entity_poly.pdbx_seq_one_letter_code
_entity_poly.pdbx_strand_id
1 'polypeptide(L)'
;MGCDAYGMTIKTNFGDIETFKDVPVMIGQTDHSKFVEQSSCKGYLLIKGAFATYIVDIKDQTISVYRATVRGVNNEWCDENPIYGKETCHVQGFSRHYHLQFPFVRKDRFHQVFGDYEALRRRQIQELTNAL
;
A
#
# COMPACT_ATOMS: atom_id res chain seq x y z
N MET A 1 -25.73 3.05 2.41
CA MET A 1 -25.49 1.90 3.29
C MET A 1 -24.00 1.88 3.60
N GLY A 2 -23.61 1.90 4.87
CA GLY A 2 -22.21 1.80 5.29
C GLY A 2 -21.78 0.33 5.38
N CYS A 3 -20.49 0.06 5.16
CA CYS A 3 -19.88 -1.25 5.30
C CYS A 3 -18.76 -1.13 6.33
N ASP A 4 -18.66 -2.07 7.27
CA ASP A 4 -17.63 -2.04 8.29
C ASP A 4 -16.25 -2.23 7.65
N ALA A 5 -15.31 -1.37 8.06
CA ALA A 5 -13.93 -1.42 7.65
C ALA A 5 -13.02 -1.40 8.87
N TYR A 6 -12.05 -2.31 8.93
CA TYR A 6 -11.13 -2.44 10.04
C TYR A 6 -9.69 -2.21 9.59
N GLY A 7 -8.93 -1.51 10.43
CA GLY A 7 -7.47 -1.47 10.34
C GLY A 7 -6.80 -2.69 10.95
N MET A 8 -5.49 -2.78 10.82
CA MET A 8 -4.71 -3.88 11.38
C MET A 8 -3.38 -3.43 11.99
N THR A 9 -2.95 -4.14 13.02
CA THR A 9 -1.60 -4.08 13.55
C THR A 9 -0.94 -5.44 13.37
N ILE A 10 0.28 -5.46 12.85
CA ILE A 10 1.00 -6.69 12.58
C ILE A 10 2.08 -6.86 13.64
N LYS A 11 1.97 -7.93 14.42
CA LYS A 11 3.00 -8.30 15.40
C LYS A 11 3.93 -9.33 14.79
N THR A 12 5.23 -9.04 14.83
CA THR A 12 6.27 -9.92 14.29
C THR A 12 7.35 -10.13 15.34
N ASN A 13 8.19 -11.16 15.17
CA ASN A 13 9.34 -11.39 16.06
C ASN A 13 10.37 -10.26 16.00
N PHE A 14 10.32 -9.39 14.99
CA PHE A 14 11.22 -8.26 14.82
C PHE A 14 10.63 -6.97 15.42
N GLY A 15 9.31 -6.93 15.66
CA GLY A 15 8.59 -5.79 16.23
C GLY A 15 7.20 -5.59 15.65
N ASP A 16 6.51 -4.57 16.15
CA ASP A 16 5.12 -4.27 15.80
C ASP A 16 5.02 -3.25 14.66
N ILE A 17 4.18 -3.49 13.67
CA ILE A 17 3.92 -2.61 12.53
C ILE A 17 2.47 -2.10 12.66
N GLU A 18 2.34 -0.87 13.14
CA GLU A 18 1.06 -0.21 13.39
C GLU A 18 0.58 0.68 12.23
N THR A 19 1.35 0.75 11.14
CA THR A 19 1.09 1.60 9.97
C THR A 19 -0.29 1.41 9.35
N PHE A 20 -0.93 0.26 9.57
CA PHE A 20 -2.23 -0.06 8.98
C PHE A 20 -3.39 0.08 9.96
N LYS A 21 -3.16 0.60 11.18
CA LYS A 21 -4.21 0.70 12.21
C LYS A 21 -5.36 1.63 11.81
N ASP A 22 -5.04 2.69 11.06
CA ASP A 22 -5.98 3.73 10.62
C ASP A 22 -6.33 3.59 9.12
N VAL A 23 -5.86 2.52 8.48
CA VAL A 23 -6.12 2.25 7.05
C VAL A 23 -7.20 1.19 6.95
N PRO A 24 -8.28 1.41 6.19
CA PRO A 24 -9.28 0.38 5.97
C PRO A 24 -8.68 -0.76 5.14
N VAL A 25 -8.43 -1.91 5.80
CA VAL A 25 -7.89 -3.09 5.13
C VAL A 25 -8.95 -4.16 4.95
N MET A 26 -9.69 -4.50 6.01
CA MET A 26 -10.74 -5.52 5.94
C MET A 26 -12.09 -4.85 5.72
N ILE A 27 -12.53 -4.74 4.46
CA ILE A 27 -13.84 -4.16 4.11
C ILE A 27 -14.85 -5.29 3.90
N GLY A 28 -15.93 -5.27 4.69
CA GLY A 28 -17.14 -6.07 4.43
C GLY A 28 -16.98 -7.58 4.58
N GLN A 29 -15.82 -8.07 5.01
CA GLN A 29 -15.55 -9.49 5.28
C GLN A 29 -14.55 -9.64 6.43
N THR A 30 -14.71 -10.71 7.21
CA THR A 30 -13.84 -11.09 8.33
C THR A 30 -12.80 -12.15 7.95
N ASP A 31 -12.78 -12.60 6.69
CA ASP A 31 -11.80 -13.57 6.20
C ASP A 31 -10.45 -12.89 5.91
N HIS A 32 -9.57 -12.92 6.91
CA HIS A 32 -8.23 -12.33 6.86
C HIS A 32 -7.37 -12.87 5.72
N SER A 33 -7.57 -14.12 5.29
CA SER A 33 -6.75 -14.77 4.24
C SER A 33 -6.89 -14.10 2.88
N LYS A 34 -7.98 -13.36 2.67
CA LYS A 34 -8.21 -12.59 1.44
C LYS A 34 -7.42 -11.30 1.39
N PHE A 35 -7.07 -10.75 2.56
CA PHE A 35 -6.42 -9.44 2.70
C PHE A 35 -4.94 -9.55 3.03
N VAL A 36 -4.51 -10.64 3.67
CA VAL A 36 -3.12 -10.86 4.06
C VAL A 36 -2.62 -12.17 3.47
N GLU A 37 -1.53 -12.10 2.71
CA GLU A 37 -0.83 -13.25 2.13
C GLU A 37 0.63 -13.20 2.60
N GLN A 38 1.15 -14.30 3.12
CA GLN A 38 2.56 -14.41 3.48
C GLN A 38 3.34 -15.04 2.35
N SER A 39 4.50 -14.46 2.03
CA SER A 39 5.42 -15.03 1.04
C SER A 39 5.97 -16.39 1.47
N SER A 40 6.34 -17.23 0.50
CA SER A 40 6.92 -18.56 0.72
C SER A 40 8.25 -18.51 1.49
N CYS A 41 9.04 -17.45 1.31
CA CYS A 41 10.26 -17.19 2.07
C CYS A 41 10.01 -16.66 3.48
N LYS A 42 8.75 -16.37 3.83
CA LYS A 42 8.30 -15.80 5.11
C LYS A 42 8.93 -14.44 5.46
N GLY A 43 9.63 -13.80 4.52
CA GLY A 43 10.25 -12.49 4.70
C GLY A 43 9.30 -11.32 4.41
N TYR A 44 8.30 -11.55 3.57
CA TYR A 44 7.35 -10.53 3.14
C TYR A 44 5.89 -10.88 3.46
N LEU A 45 5.10 -9.83 3.72
CA LEU A 45 3.63 -9.87 3.77
C LEU A 45 3.05 -9.00 2.66
N LEU A 46 2.08 -9.52 1.95
CA LEU A 46 1.24 -8.77 1.03
C LEU A 46 -0.05 -8.40 1.76
N ILE A 47 -0.38 -7.11 1.80
CA ILE A 47 -1.58 -6.59 2.46
C ILE A 47 -2.42 -5.87 1.42
N LYS A 48 -3.63 -6.37 1.18
CA LYS A 48 -4.59 -5.79 0.24
C LYS A 48 -5.53 -4.89 1.03
N GLY A 49 -5.25 -3.60 1.05
CA GLY A 49 -6.15 -2.59 1.58
C GLY A 49 -7.22 -2.17 0.58
N ALA A 50 -8.13 -1.31 1.03
CA ALA A 50 -9.23 -0.79 0.23
C ALA A 50 -8.77 -0.03 -1.03
N PHE A 51 -7.79 0.86 -0.83
CA PHE A 51 -7.30 1.79 -1.84
C PHE A 51 -5.84 1.56 -2.20
N ALA A 52 -5.18 0.57 -1.58
CA ALA A 52 -3.80 0.27 -1.89
C ALA A 52 -3.44 -1.17 -1.53
N THR A 53 -2.51 -1.74 -2.29
CA THR A 53 -1.88 -3.02 -2.00
C THR A 53 -0.45 -2.76 -1.56
N TYR A 54 -0.12 -3.21 -0.35
CA TYR A 54 1.17 -2.99 0.31
C TYR A 54 1.98 -4.28 0.32
N ILE A 55 3.30 -4.14 0.23
CA ILE A 55 4.25 -5.22 0.50
C ILE A 55 5.11 -4.79 1.69
N VAL A 56 5.11 -5.59 2.74
CA VAL A 56 5.83 -5.35 3.98
C VAL A 56 7.01 -6.30 4.04
N ASP A 57 8.21 -5.76 4.19
CA ASP A 57 9.37 -6.52 4.64
C ASP A 57 9.31 -6.63 6.16
N ILE A 58 9.16 -7.86 6.66
CA ILE A 58 8.99 -8.15 8.08
C ILE A 58 10.28 -7.89 8.85
N LYS A 59 11.43 -8.23 8.26
CA LYS A 59 12.73 -8.16 8.95
C LYS A 59 13.18 -6.72 9.10
N ASP A 60 13.12 -5.97 8.00
CA ASP A 60 13.61 -4.59 7.97
C ASP A 60 12.52 -3.58 8.40
N GLN A 61 11.29 -4.05 8.59
CA GLN A 61 10.11 -3.24 8.95
C GLN A 61 9.88 -2.07 7.99
N THR A 62 10.08 -2.37 6.71
CA THR A 62 9.88 -1.44 5.60
C THR A 62 8.65 -1.83 4.80
N ILE A 63 7.99 -0.84 4.22
CA ILE A 63 6.73 -1.00 3.51
C ILE A 63 6.89 -0.35 2.15
N SER A 64 6.49 -1.07 1.10
CA SER A 64 6.37 -0.58 -0.26
C SER A 64 4.92 -0.71 -0.73
N VAL A 65 4.57 0.01 -1.80
CA VAL A 65 3.21 0.04 -2.37
C VAL A 65 3.26 -0.51 -3.79
N TYR A 66 2.52 -1.58 -4.03
CA TYR A 66 2.42 -2.19 -5.36
C TYR A 66 1.36 -1.52 -6.23
N ARG A 67 0.21 -1.20 -5.62
CA ARG A 67 -0.95 -0.60 -6.29
C ARG A 67 -1.56 0.45 -5.38
N ALA A 68 -1.95 1.58 -5.93
CA ALA A 68 -2.68 2.61 -5.20
C ALA A 68 -3.80 3.17 -6.07
N THR A 69 -4.90 3.52 -5.43
CA THR A 69 -6.01 4.25 -6.03
C THR A 69 -6.02 5.66 -5.44
N VAL A 70 -5.67 6.64 -6.27
CA VAL A 70 -5.62 8.05 -5.89
C VAL A 70 -6.89 8.75 -6.37
N ARG A 71 -7.56 9.47 -5.47
CA ARG A 71 -8.73 10.30 -5.80
C ARG A 71 -8.31 11.74 -6.07
N GLY A 72 -8.69 12.24 -7.25
CA GLY A 72 -8.58 13.64 -7.68
C GLY A 72 -9.63 14.55 -7.04
N VAL A 73 -9.53 15.85 -7.33
CA VAL A 73 -10.37 16.89 -6.70
C VAL A 73 -11.82 16.83 -7.20
N ASN A 74 -12.07 16.42 -8.45
CA ASN A 74 -13.43 16.31 -9.00
C ASN A 74 -13.95 14.87 -8.99
N ASN A 75 -13.55 14.08 -7.98
CA ASN A 75 -13.90 12.66 -7.86
C ASN A 75 -13.38 11.77 -8.99
N GLU A 76 -12.33 12.17 -9.68
CA GLU A 76 -11.61 11.27 -10.57
C GLU A 76 -10.90 10.19 -9.75
N TRP A 77 -10.98 8.95 -10.19
CA TRP A 77 -10.26 7.84 -9.57
C TRP A 77 -9.16 7.38 -10.52
N CYS A 78 -7.92 7.43 -10.05
CA CYS A 78 -6.77 6.93 -10.79
C CYS A 78 -6.25 5.68 -10.07
N ASP A 79 -6.32 4.53 -10.74
CA ASP A 79 -5.80 3.27 -10.24
C ASP A 79 -4.50 2.93 -10.97
N GLU A 80 -3.41 2.84 -10.21
CA GLU A 80 -2.07 2.79 -10.78
C GLU A 80 -1.09 1.97 -9.95
N ASN A 81 0.04 1.62 -10.57
CA ASN A 81 1.22 1.13 -9.90
C ASN A 81 2.08 2.33 -9.48
N PRO A 82 2.28 2.59 -8.18
CA PRO A 82 3.02 3.76 -7.75
C PRO A 82 4.46 3.74 -8.22
N ILE A 83 4.86 4.83 -8.88
CA ILE A 83 6.24 5.10 -9.28
C ILE A 83 6.72 6.30 -8.47
N TYR A 84 7.65 6.06 -7.55
CA TYR A 84 8.19 7.10 -6.68
C TYR A 84 9.66 6.84 -6.40
N GLY A 85 10.51 7.86 -6.53
CA GLY A 85 11.96 7.68 -6.43
C GLY A 85 12.56 7.00 -7.66
N LYS A 86 13.72 6.33 -7.48
CA LYS A 86 14.54 5.77 -8.57
C LYS A 86 14.72 4.27 -8.50
N GLU A 87 14.30 3.65 -7.40
CA GLU A 87 14.56 2.24 -7.13
C GLU A 87 13.47 1.36 -7.72
N THR A 88 13.88 0.21 -8.25
CA THR A 88 12.97 -0.83 -8.73
C THR A 88 13.33 -2.15 -8.07
N CYS A 89 12.35 -2.85 -7.53
CA CYS A 89 12.53 -4.11 -6.82
C CYS A 89 11.56 -5.16 -7.35
N HIS A 90 11.99 -6.43 -7.36
CA HIS A 90 11.12 -7.56 -7.63
C HIS A 90 10.98 -8.40 -6.37
N VAL A 91 9.74 -8.62 -5.94
CA VAL A 91 9.43 -9.51 -4.83
C VAL A 91 8.80 -10.79 -5.37
N GLN A 92 9.39 -11.93 -4.99
CA GLN A 92 8.95 -13.27 -5.34
C GLN A 92 8.45 -14.01 -4.10
N GLY A 93 7.80 -15.16 -4.32
CA GLY A 93 7.32 -16.03 -3.24
C GLY A 93 5.85 -15.84 -2.87
N PHE A 94 5.13 -14.96 -3.55
CA PHE A 94 3.66 -14.93 -3.51
C PHE A 94 3.08 -15.77 -4.66
N SER A 95 1.75 -15.83 -4.74
CA SER A 95 1.02 -16.41 -5.88
C SER A 95 1.41 -15.83 -7.25
N ARG A 96 2.03 -14.64 -7.28
CA ARG A 96 2.56 -13.98 -8.48
C ARG A 96 3.84 -13.20 -8.16
N HIS A 97 4.53 -12.72 -9.20
CA HIS A 97 5.64 -11.81 -9.05
C HIS A 97 5.16 -10.36 -8.93
N TYR A 98 5.73 -9.61 -7.98
CA TYR A 98 5.42 -8.20 -7.77
C TYR A 98 6.61 -7.34 -8.15
N HIS A 99 6.43 -6.49 -9.17
CA HIS A 99 7.39 -5.46 -9.55
C HIS A 99 7.01 -4.16 -8.83
N LEU A 100 7.92 -3.66 -8.01
CA LEU A 100 7.74 -2.48 -7.16
C LEU A 100 8.63 -1.35 -7.67
N GLN A 101 8.02 -0.20 -7.90
CA GLN A 101 8.71 1.06 -8.25
C GLN A 101 8.46 2.15 -7.21
N PHE A 102 7.76 1.81 -6.13
CA PHE A 102 7.70 2.58 -4.90
C PHE A 102 8.76 2.02 -3.94
N PRO A 103 9.56 2.86 -3.29
CA PRO A 103 10.68 2.40 -2.49
C PRO A 103 10.18 1.68 -1.24
N PHE A 104 11.02 0.85 -0.66
CA PHE A 104 10.78 0.32 0.68
C PHE A 104 11.05 1.43 1.70
N VAL A 105 10.00 1.89 2.37
CA VAL A 105 10.07 2.98 3.36
C VAL A 105 9.91 2.41 4.76
N ARG A 106 10.74 2.84 5.71
CA ARG A 106 10.59 2.43 7.11
C ARG A 106 9.21 2.80 7.65
N LYS A 107 8.62 1.91 8.45
CA LYS A 107 7.25 2.04 8.98
C LYS A 107 6.93 3.40 9.62
N ASP A 108 7.91 4.04 10.27
CA ASP A 108 7.80 5.33 10.96
C ASP A 108 7.66 6.51 10.00
N ARG A 109 8.18 6.39 8.78
CA ARG A 109 8.12 7.43 7.74
C ARG A 109 7.10 7.13 6.64
N PHE A 110 6.50 5.94 6.67
CA PHE A 110 5.65 5.46 5.58
C PHE A 110 4.51 6.43 5.24
N HIS A 111 3.74 6.87 6.24
CA HIS A 111 2.61 7.78 6.01
C HIS A 111 3.04 9.13 5.43
N GLN A 112 4.20 9.64 5.85
CA GLN A 112 4.74 10.87 5.30
C GLN A 112 5.08 10.68 3.82
N VAL A 113 5.88 9.67 3.50
CA VAL A 113 6.35 9.44 2.11
C VAL A 113 5.19 9.07 1.18
N PHE A 114 4.25 8.24 1.65
CA PHE A 114 3.09 7.88 0.85
C PHE A 114 2.13 9.08 0.69
N GLY A 115 1.97 9.91 1.72
CA GLY A 115 1.22 11.16 1.63
C GLY A 115 1.82 12.15 0.62
N ASP A 116 3.14 12.27 0.58
CA ASP A 116 3.86 13.10 -0.41
C ASP A 116 3.62 12.59 -1.84
N TYR A 117 3.64 11.26 -2.04
CA TYR A 117 3.29 10.63 -3.30
C TYR A 117 1.84 10.94 -3.70
N GLU A 118 0.87 10.73 -2.80
CA GLU A 118 -0.54 11.01 -3.09
C GLU A 118 -0.76 12.49 -3.44
N ALA A 119 -0.13 13.41 -2.72
CA ALA A 119 -0.21 14.83 -2.98
C ALA A 119 0.34 15.20 -4.36
N LEU A 120 1.49 14.61 -4.75
CA LEU A 120 2.06 14.78 -6.08
C LEU A 120 1.11 14.26 -7.17
N ARG A 121 0.56 13.05 -7.01
CA ARG A 121 -0.37 12.47 -7.98
C ARG A 121 -1.67 13.25 -8.10
N ARG A 122 -2.22 13.74 -7.00
CA ARG A 122 -3.41 14.62 -7.02
C ARG A 122 -3.15 15.90 -7.83
N ARG A 123 -1.97 16.52 -7.69
CA ARG A 123 -1.59 17.69 -8.50
C ARG A 123 -1.49 17.35 -9.98
N GLN A 124 -0.84 16.24 -10.32
CA GLN A 124 -0.69 15.80 -11.71
C GLN A 124 -2.05 15.47 -12.36
N ILE A 125 -2.95 14.82 -11.62
CA ILE A 125 -4.32 14.57 -12.07
C ILE A 125 -5.04 15.90 -12.32
N GLN A 126 -4.95 16.86 -11.40
CA GLN A 126 -5.57 18.17 -11.55
C GLN A 126 -5.05 18.93 -12.78
N GLU A 127 -3.72 18.93 -12.99
CA GLU A 127 -3.10 19.57 -14.15
C GLU A 127 -3.58 18.94 -15.47
N LEU A 128 -3.69 17.61 -15.52
CA LEU A 128 -4.23 16.89 -16.68
C LEU A 128 -5.70 17.22 -16.90
N THR A 129 -6.52 17.26 -15.85
CA THR A 129 -7.94 17.62 -15.97
C THR A 129 -8.13 19.06 -16.45
N ASN A 130 -7.31 20.01 -15.98
CA ASN A 130 -7.39 21.42 -16.38
C ASN A 130 -6.92 21.66 -17.82
N ALA A 131 -6.12 20.75 -18.38
CA ALA A 131 -5.62 20.85 -19.75
C ALA A 131 -6.60 20.28 -20.80
N LEU A 132 -7.67 19.61 -20.35
CA LEU A 132 -8.77 19.09 -21.18
C LEU A 132 -9.88 20.13 -21.34
#